data_AF-A0A7C9CMF5-F1
#
_entry.id   AF-A0A7C9CMF5-F1
#
_cell.length_a   1.000
_cell.length_b   1.000
_cell.length_c   1.000
_cell.angle_alpha   90.00
_cell.angle_beta   90.00
_cell.angle_gamma   90.00
#
_symmetry.space_group_name_H-M   'P 1'
#
loop_
_entity.id
_entity.type
_entity.pdbx_description
1 polymer ?
#
loop_
_entity_poly.entity_id
_entity_poly.type
_entity_poly.pdbx_seq_one_letter_code
_entity_poly.pdbx_strand_id
1 'polypeptide(L)'
;SPPVQPHSRERKLGRKEGGIEEDMAAQLPCDGDGKCMKCGKKPLDEEKLLCKTCVTPWHVECLLTRPESMDSVPQWECPDCSDLAGGESAAPVVSGAAGGLIAAIRAIEADSTLSEQEKARRRQQLMSGGGDGAEERDEKAKDDNEILAILGENMKCSFCMQLPDRPVTTPCGHNFCLKCFEKWVGQGKKTCAKCRELIPSKMASQPRINSSLVFAIRMARTSKTTSVEAPRVIHYVHNEDLPDAAFTTDRAVRAGKANAKSGKIFVTIAHDHLGPITPEYDPVRKMGVLVGDCWEDRLACRQWGAHFPHVSG
;
A
#
# COMPACT_ATOMS: atom_id res chain seq x y z
N SER A 1 -21.31 -19.75 -70.57
CA SER A 1 -20.39 -20.43 -69.64
C SER A 1 -21.04 -20.55 -68.27
N PRO A 2 -20.84 -21.68 -67.57
CA PRO A 2 -21.77 -22.20 -66.56
C PRO A 2 -21.64 -21.52 -65.19
N PRO A 3 -22.64 -21.71 -64.30
CA PRO A 3 -22.58 -21.30 -62.90
C PRO A 3 -21.67 -22.22 -62.08
N VAL A 4 -20.81 -21.63 -61.24
CA VAL A 4 -20.00 -22.40 -60.28
C VAL A 4 -20.79 -22.55 -58.98
N GLN A 5 -21.03 -23.81 -58.61
CA GLN A 5 -21.74 -24.26 -57.42
C GLN A 5 -20.97 -23.95 -56.11
N PRO A 6 -21.67 -23.76 -54.97
CA PRO A 6 -21.04 -23.65 -53.67
C PRO A 6 -20.62 -25.04 -53.14
N HIS A 7 -19.34 -25.19 -52.83
CA HIS A 7 -18.81 -26.41 -52.20
C HIS A 7 -18.97 -26.35 -50.68
N SER A 8 -20.00 -27.03 -50.17
CA SER A 8 -20.09 -27.46 -48.78
C SER A 8 -18.97 -28.47 -48.50
N ARG A 9 -18.17 -28.22 -47.44
CA ARG A 9 -17.33 -29.26 -46.82
C ARG A 9 -17.46 -29.19 -45.31
N GLU A 10 -18.29 -30.10 -44.83
CA GLU A 10 -18.37 -30.57 -43.46
C GLU A 10 -16.96 -30.91 -42.93
N ARG A 11 -16.60 -30.40 -41.76
CA ARG A 11 -15.44 -30.87 -41.00
C ARG A 11 -15.91 -31.52 -39.71
N LYS A 12 -15.77 -32.85 -39.74
CA LYS A 12 -15.78 -33.85 -38.66
C LYS A 12 -15.52 -33.29 -37.26
N LEU A 13 -16.48 -33.53 -36.37
CA LEU A 13 -16.29 -33.62 -34.92
C LEU A 13 -15.22 -34.66 -34.60
N GLY A 14 -14.05 -34.17 -34.17
CA GLY A 14 -13.00 -34.98 -33.54
C GLY A 14 -13.03 -34.77 -32.04
N ARG A 15 -13.55 -35.76 -31.32
CA ARG A 15 -13.42 -35.92 -29.87
C ARG A 15 -11.92 -36.10 -29.55
N LYS A 16 -11.34 -35.17 -28.78
CA LYS A 16 -10.04 -35.36 -28.12
C LYS A 16 -10.26 -35.34 -26.62
N GLU A 17 -10.13 -36.53 -26.04
CA GLU A 17 -9.89 -36.74 -24.62
C GLU A 17 -8.40 -36.55 -24.33
N GLY A 18 -8.07 -36.05 -23.14
CA GLY A 18 -6.70 -35.87 -22.61
C GLY A 18 -6.23 -34.41 -22.65
N GLY A 19 -5.75 -33.80 -21.57
CA GLY A 19 -5.37 -34.34 -20.27
C GLY A 19 -5.34 -33.23 -19.22
N ILE A 20 -5.35 -33.71 -17.98
CA ILE A 20 -5.34 -32.96 -16.74
C ILE A 20 -3.91 -32.43 -16.58
N GLU A 21 -3.68 -31.16 -16.92
CA GLU A 21 -2.54 -30.43 -16.36
C GLU A 21 -3.04 -29.74 -15.09
N GLU A 22 -2.88 -30.46 -13.98
CA GLU A 22 -3.07 -29.93 -12.64
C GLU A 22 -2.10 -28.76 -12.42
N ASP A 23 -2.72 -27.60 -12.29
CA ASP A 23 -2.20 -26.35 -11.78
C ASP A 23 -1.17 -26.58 -10.66
N MET A 24 0.10 -26.30 -10.95
CA MET A 24 1.16 -26.21 -9.93
C MET A 24 0.89 -24.93 -9.13
N ALA A 25 -0.12 -24.99 -8.27
CA ALA A 25 -0.65 -23.86 -7.51
C ALA A 25 0.47 -23.24 -6.68
N ALA A 26 0.99 -22.10 -7.15
CA ALA A 26 1.93 -21.29 -6.40
C ALA A 26 1.33 -21.01 -5.02
N GLN A 27 1.99 -21.48 -3.95
CA GLN A 27 1.56 -21.14 -2.61
C GLN A 27 1.81 -19.64 -2.41
N LEU A 28 0.78 -18.90 -1.98
CA LEU A 28 0.83 -17.46 -1.78
C LEU A 28 0.54 -17.08 -0.32
N PRO A 29 1.25 -16.08 0.23
CA PRO A 29 1.00 -15.57 1.57
C PRO A 29 -0.29 -14.74 1.65
N CYS A 30 -0.61 -14.24 2.83
CA CYS A 30 -1.61 -13.18 3.01
C CYS A 30 -1.01 -11.81 2.65
N ASP A 31 -1.84 -10.93 2.11
CA ASP A 31 -1.47 -9.55 1.76
C ASP A 31 -1.45 -8.61 2.99
N GLY A 32 -1.17 -7.33 2.75
CA GLY A 32 -1.11 -6.31 3.80
C GLY A 32 -2.44 -6.01 4.50
N ASP A 33 -3.57 -6.40 3.89
CA ASP A 33 -4.91 -6.27 4.49
C ASP A 33 -5.32 -7.53 5.27
N GLY A 34 -4.42 -8.52 5.32
CA GLY A 34 -4.59 -9.81 5.97
C GLY A 34 -5.41 -10.80 5.15
N LYS A 35 -5.65 -10.56 3.86
CA LYS A 35 -6.37 -11.48 2.96
C LYS A 35 -5.41 -12.48 2.34
N CYS A 36 -5.80 -13.75 2.31
CA CYS A 36 -5.09 -14.80 1.62
C CYS A 36 -5.05 -14.51 0.12
N MET A 37 -3.86 -14.42 -0.48
CA MET A 37 -3.73 -14.14 -1.90
C MET A 37 -4.09 -15.34 -2.80
N LYS A 38 -4.28 -16.54 -2.24
CA LYS A 38 -4.72 -17.73 -2.97
C LYS A 38 -6.24 -17.79 -3.08
N CYS A 39 -6.97 -17.63 -1.98
CA CYS A 39 -8.43 -17.78 -1.93
C CYS A 39 -9.21 -16.47 -1.76
N GLY A 40 -8.53 -15.34 -1.56
CA GLY A 40 -9.13 -14.01 -1.37
C GLY A 40 -9.82 -13.79 -0.02
N LYS A 41 -9.95 -14.82 0.82
CA LYS A 41 -10.58 -14.73 2.15
C LYS A 41 -9.64 -14.08 3.16
N LYS A 42 -10.18 -13.42 4.18
CA LYS A 42 -9.43 -12.90 5.32
C LYS A 42 -9.43 -13.95 6.44
N PRO A 43 -8.41 -14.80 6.57
CA PRO A 43 -8.36 -15.79 7.64
C PRO A 43 -8.35 -15.12 9.02
N LEU A 44 -8.89 -15.83 10.00
CA LEU A 44 -8.73 -15.50 11.41
C LEU A 44 -7.26 -15.66 11.82
N ASP A 45 -6.83 -15.06 12.92
CA ASP A 45 -5.44 -15.15 13.36
C ASP A 45 -5.03 -16.59 13.72
N GLU A 46 -5.99 -17.41 14.17
CA GLU A 46 -5.82 -18.85 14.43
C GLU A 46 -5.65 -19.69 13.15
N GLU A 47 -6.11 -19.17 12.00
CA GLU A 47 -6.00 -19.79 10.68
C GLU A 47 -4.77 -19.28 9.92
N LYS A 48 -3.94 -18.46 10.56
CA LYS A 48 -2.69 -17.92 10.00
C LYS A 48 -1.48 -18.63 10.59
N LEU A 49 -0.54 -18.94 9.71
CA LEU A 49 0.77 -19.46 10.08
C LEU A 49 1.84 -18.43 9.71
N LEU A 50 2.68 -18.06 10.68
CA LEU A 50 3.79 -17.14 10.46
C LEU A 50 5.05 -17.95 10.15
N CYS A 51 5.76 -17.58 9.08
CA CYS A 51 7.08 -18.16 8.84
C CYS A 51 8.08 -17.67 9.89
N LYS A 52 8.85 -18.57 10.52
CA LYS A 52 9.87 -18.17 11.49
C LYS A 52 10.97 -17.26 10.91
N THR A 53 11.24 -17.34 9.61
CA THR A 53 12.32 -16.61 8.94
C THR A 53 11.87 -15.24 8.45
N CYS A 54 10.76 -15.17 7.72
CA CYS A 54 10.29 -13.91 7.11
C CYS A 54 9.07 -13.28 7.80
N VAL A 55 8.53 -13.93 8.84
CA VAL A 55 7.35 -13.50 9.63
C VAL A 55 6.11 -13.25 8.78
N THR A 56 6.14 -13.68 7.52
CA THR A 56 5.04 -13.47 6.59
C THR A 56 3.87 -14.38 6.97
N PRO A 57 2.64 -13.88 7.04
CA PRO A 57 1.46 -14.67 7.35
C PRO A 57 1.00 -15.50 6.15
N TRP A 58 0.61 -16.75 6.40
CA TRP A 58 0.08 -17.68 5.42
C TRP A 58 -1.22 -18.27 5.89
N HIS A 59 -2.16 -18.46 4.97
CA HIS A 59 -3.42 -19.10 5.30
C HIS A 59 -3.24 -20.63 5.36
N VAL A 60 -3.46 -21.22 6.53
CA VAL A 60 -3.20 -22.65 6.81
C VAL A 60 -3.93 -23.58 5.84
N GLU A 61 -5.18 -23.27 5.48
CA GLU A 61 -5.97 -24.09 4.55
C GLU A 61 -5.48 -24.02 3.10
N CYS A 62 -4.72 -22.98 2.74
CA CYS A 62 -4.24 -22.74 1.40
C CYS A 62 -2.81 -23.25 1.15
N LEU A 63 -2.14 -23.70 2.22
CA LEU A 63 -0.81 -24.31 2.17
C LEU A 63 -0.92 -25.75 1.67
N LEU A 64 0.03 -26.15 0.81
CA LEU A 64 0.17 -27.54 0.38
C LEU A 64 0.86 -28.38 1.47
N THR A 65 1.76 -27.75 2.24
CA THR A 65 2.50 -28.41 3.32
C THR A 65 2.04 -27.83 4.66
N ARG A 66 1.18 -28.57 5.35
CA ARG A 66 0.70 -28.22 6.69
C ARG A 66 1.66 -28.78 7.75
N PRO A 67 1.94 -28.06 8.86
CA PRO A 67 2.58 -28.67 10.02
C PRO A 67 1.71 -29.83 10.53
N GLU A 68 2.27 -31.03 10.62
CA GLU A 68 1.54 -32.22 11.06
C GLU A 68 1.22 -32.21 12.56
N SER A 69 1.85 -31.32 13.34
CA SER A 69 1.64 -31.16 14.78
C SER A 69 1.67 -29.70 15.25
N MET A 70 0.98 -29.40 16.35
CA MET A 70 1.00 -28.07 16.99
C MET A 70 2.41 -27.68 17.48
N ASP A 71 3.26 -28.66 17.79
CA ASP A 71 4.65 -28.42 18.22
C ASP A 71 5.56 -27.93 17.08
N SER A 72 5.15 -28.15 15.83
CA SER A 72 5.89 -27.74 14.63
C SER A 72 5.57 -26.30 14.18
N VAL A 73 4.52 -25.68 14.74
CA VAL A 73 4.05 -24.33 14.38
C VAL A 73 5.13 -23.25 14.59
N PRO A 74 5.87 -23.21 15.71
CA PRO A 74 6.91 -22.20 15.92
C PRO A 74 8.15 -22.38 15.03
N GLN A 75 8.35 -23.59 14.51
CA GLN A 75 9.53 -23.97 13.72
C GLN A 75 9.25 -23.99 12.21
N TRP A 76 8.02 -23.69 11.80
CA TRP A 76 7.59 -23.76 10.42
C TRP A 76 8.26 -22.69 9.55
N GLU A 77 8.76 -23.14 8.41
CA GLU A 77 9.33 -22.31 7.37
C GLU A 77 8.40 -22.31 6.16
N CYS A 78 8.20 -21.15 5.55
CA CYS A 78 7.38 -21.08 4.34
C CYS A 78 8.14 -21.68 3.15
N PRO A 79 7.42 -22.08 2.08
CA PRO A 79 8.03 -22.58 0.84
C PRO A 79 8.97 -21.59 0.12
N ASP A 80 9.06 -20.35 0.60
CA ASP A 80 10.01 -19.33 0.13
C ASP A 80 11.28 -19.25 1.00
N CYS A 81 11.28 -19.87 2.19
CA CYS A 81 12.40 -19.90 3.14
C CYS A 81 12.99 -21.32 3.38
N SER A 82 12.26 -22.39 3.06
CA SER A 82 12.68 -23.79 3.30
C SER A 82 13.95 -24.26 2.57
N ASP A 83 14.40 -23.56 1.53
CA ASP A 83 15.61 -23.92 0.77
C ASP A 83 16.93 -23.57 1.49
N LEU A 84 16.88 -23.14 2.75
CA LEU A 84 18.05 -22.73 3.55
C LEU A 84 18.57 -23.84 4.49
N ALA A 85 17.88 -24.98 4.60
CA ALA A 85 18.19 -26.05 5.56
C ALA A 85 19.34 -26.99 5.13
N GLY A 86 20.41 -26.44 4.56
CA GLY A 86 21.63 -27.17 4.17
C GLY A 86 22.89 -26.44 4.63
N GLY A 87 23.04 -26.24 5.94
CA GLY A 87 24.23 -25.61 6.52
C GLY A 87 24.16 -25.53 8.05
N GLU A 88 25.19 -26.03 8.72
CA GLU A 88 25.22 -26.44 10.13
C GLU A 88 25.03 -25.34 11.19
N SER A 89 24.59 -25.83 12.36
CA SER A 89 24.40 -25.20 13.68
C SER A 89 25.46 -24.19 14.13
N ALA A 90 25.00 -23.07 14.70
CA ALA A 90 25.74 -22.34 15.74
C ALA A 90 24.77 -21.81 16.82
N ALA A 91 25.22 -21.96 18.08
CA ALA A 91 24.49 -21.86 19.34
C ALA A 91 24.08 -20.42 19.75
N PRO A 92 23.32 -20.22 20.86
CA PRO A 92 22.57 -19.00 21.13
C PRO A 92 23.43 -17.93 21.81
N VAL A 93 23.18 -16.68 21.45
CA VAL A 93 23.64 -15.51 22.22
C VAL A 93 22.45 -14.87 22.93
N VAL A 94 22.39 -15.04 24.25
CA VAL A 94 21.57 -14.21 25.14
C VAL A 94 22.43 -13.04 25.62
N SER A 95 21.99 -11.82 25.33
CA SER A 95 21.99 -10.67 26.26
C SER A 95 21.63 -9.39 25.50
N GLY A 96 20.47 -8.83 25.81
CA GLY A 96 20.03 -7.52 25.36
C GLY A 96 18.93 -7.00 26.27
N ALA A 97 19.05 -5.75 26.71
CA ALA A 97 18.30 -5.07 27.77
C ALA A 97 16.75 -5.14 27.71
N ALA A 98 16.17 -5.66 26.63
CA ALA A 98 14.72 -5.89 26.50
C ALA A 98 14.18 -7.01 27.41
N GLY A 99 15.02 -7.99 27.79
CA GLY A 99 14.58 -9.14 28.60
C GLY A 99 14.18 -8.78 30.05
N GLY A 100 14.88 -7.82 30.67
CA GLY A 100 14.61 -7.40 32.05
C GLY A 100 13.31 -6.61 32.20
N LEU A 101 12.99 -5.77 31.21
CA LEU A 101 11.77 -4.95 31.21
C LEU A 101 10.51 -5.81 31.08
N ILE A 102 10.54 -6.83 30.22
CA ILE A 102 9.41 -7.75 30.04
C ILE A 102 9.18 -8.60 31.31
N ALA A 103 10.26 -9.01 31.99
CA ALA A 103 10.15 -9.71 33.26
C ALA A 103 9.53 -8.83 34.36
N ALA A 104 9.91 -7.55 34.43
CA ALA A 104 9.37 -6.59 35.39
C ALA A 104 7.89 -6.26 35.13
N ILE A 105 7.48 -6.14 33.86
CA ILE A 105 6.07 -5.93 33.49
C ILE A 105 5.22 -7.13 33.93
N ARG A 106 5.66 -8.37 33.63
CA ARG A 106 4.93 -9.59 34.03
C ARG A 106 4.77 -9.72 35.55
N ALA A 107 5.77 -9.30 36.32
CA ALA A 107 5.67 -9.29 37.79
C ALA A 107 4.58 -8.34 38.30
N ILE A 108 4.39 -7.18 37.65
CA ILE A 108 3.32 -6.23 38.01
C ILE A 108 1.94 -6.76 37.63
N GLU A 109 1.81 -7.47 36.51
CA GLU A 109 0.52 -8.06 36.10
C GLU A 109 0.06 -9.16 37.06
N ALA A 110 1.01 -9.95 37.57
CA ALA A 110 0.78 -11.07 38.47
C ALA A 110 0.47 -10.65 39.91
N ASP A 111 0.70 -9.39 40.29
CA ASP A 111 0.41 -8.91 41.65
C ASP A 111 -1.08 -8.67 41.85
N SER A 112 -1.75 -9.59 42.54
CA SER A 112 -3.18 -9.52 42.85
C SER A 112 -3.55 -8.46 43.89
N THR A 113 -2.56 -7.84 44.54
CA THR A 113 -2.78 -6.80 45.56
C THR A 113 -2.92 -5.40 44.98
N LEU A 114 -2.67 -5.24 43.68
CA LEU A 114 -2.75 -3.97 42.97
C LEU A 114 -4.04 -3.88 42.15
N SER A 115 -4.65 -2.70 42.14
CA SER A 115 -5.73 -2.41 41.19
C SER A 115 -5.17 -2.33 39.76
N GLU A 116 -5.99 -2.61 38.75
CA GLU A 116 -5.57 -2.52 37.35
C GLU A 116 -5.04 -1.14 36.96
N GLN A 117 -5.57 -0.08 37.60
CA GLN A 117 -5.09 1.29 37.40
C GLN A 117 -3.69 1.50 37.98
N GLU A 118 -3.38 0.90 39.13
CA GLU A 118 -2.06 0.98 39.75
C GLU A 118 -1.03 0.11 39.00
N LYS A 119 -1.46 -1.05 38.48
CA LYS A 119 -0.66 -1.87 37.57
C LYS A 119 -0.29 -1.09 36.31
N ALA A 120 -1.26 -0.43 35.68
CA ALA A 120 -1.03 0.39 34.49
C ALA A 120 -0.03 1.53 34.77
N ARG A 121 -0.19 2.21 35.91
CA ARG A 121 0.71 3.30 36.34
C ARG A 121 2.14 2.82 36.53
N ARG A 122 2.35 1.68 37.20
CA ARG A 122 3.69 1.12 37.43
C ARG A 122 4.36 0.63 36.16
N ARG A 123 3.59 0.07 35.21
CA ARG A 123 4.10 -0.27 33.88
C ARG A 123 4.60 0.97 33.14
N GLN A 124 3.82 2.06 33.16
CA GLN A 124 4.24 3.33 32.56
C GLN A 124 5.50 3.88 33.22
N GLN A 125 5.61 3.79 34.55
CA GLN A 125 6.78 4.28 35.27
C GLN A 125 8.07 3.50 34.97
N LEU A 126 7.98 2.19 34.71
CA LEU A 126 9.10 1.38 34.23
C LEU A 126 9.57 1.75 32.81
N MET A 127 8.66 2.30 32.00
CA MET A 127 8.93 2.71 30.62
C MET A 127 9.51 4.13 30.53
N SER A 128 9.20 5.01 31.49
CA SER A 128 9.51 6.45 31.37
C SER A 128 10.85 6.92 31.94
N GLY A 129 11.67 6.08 32.59
CA GLY A 129 13.01 6.45 33.05
C GLY A 129 13.05 7.63 34.03
N GLY A 130 13.25 7.36 35.33
CA GLY A 130 13.15 8.37 36.39
C GLY A 130 13.93 9.66 36.15
N GLY A 131 13.20 10.79 36.19
CA GLY A 131 13.71 12.15 36.28
C GLY A 131 12.61 13.04 36.82
N ASP A 132 12.73 13.45 38.08
CA ASP A 132 11.80 14.33 38.78
C ASP A 132 11.76 15.74 38.18
N GLY A 133 10.56 16.33 38.10
CA GLY A 133 10.37 17.77 37.86
C GLY A 133 9.23 18.09 36.89
N ALA A 134 7.99 18.07 37.40
CA ALA A 134 6.81 18.50 36.64
C ALA A 134 6.66 20.04 36.66
N GLU A 135 6.86 20.67 35.51
CA GLU A 135 6.03 21.81 35.09
C GLU A 135 5.23 21.37 33.86
N GLU A 136 3.91 21.60 33.93
CA GLU A 136 2.95 21.30 32.88
C GLU A 136 3.30 22.04 31.58
N ARG A 137 3.35 21.30 30.46
CA ARG A 137 2.97 21.81 29.12
C ARG A 137 2.94 20.68 28.07
N ASP A 138 1.74 20.44 27.53
CA ASP A 138 1.42 19.96 26.18
C ASP A 138 2.35 18.89 25.56
N GLU A 139 2.23 17.64 26.04
CA GLU A 139 2.87 16.47 25.42
C GLU A 139 1.95 15.81 24.40
N LYS A 140 1.90 16.35 23.17
CA LYS A 140 1.31 15.63 22.02
C LYS A 140 2.12 15.69 20.73
N ALA A 141 3.35 16.22 20.75
CA ALA A 141 4.13 16.44 19.52
C ALA A 141 5.49 15.70 19.47
N LYS A 142 5.87 14.93 20.50
CA LYS A 142 7.23 14.38 20.62
C LYS A 142 7.41 12.93 20.17
N ASP A 143 6.35 12.13 20.17
CA ASP A 143 6.40 10.67 19.93
C ASP A 143 6.52 10.30 18.42
N ASP A 144 5.85 11.06 17.54
CA ASP A 144 5.81 10.74 16.09
C ASP A 144 7.15 10.94 15.36
N ASN A 145 8.02 11.81 15.89
CA ASN A 145 9.35 12.10 15.34
C ASN A 145 10.36 11.00 15.71
N GLU A 146 10.14 10.30 16.83
CA GLU A 146 11.04 9.27 17.32
C GLU A 146 10.92 7.98 16.49
N ILE A 147 9.70 7.54 16.18
CA ILE A 147 9.46 6.36 15.32
C ILE A 147 10.08 6.55 13.93
N LEU A 148 9.96 7.75 13.36
CA LEU A 148 10.54 8.12 12.08
C LEU A 148 12.07 8.23 12.10
N ALA A 149 12.66 8.68 13.21
CA ALA A 149 14.10 8.70 13.41
C ALA A 149 14.66 7.26 13.55
N ILE A 150 13.97 6.41 14.32
CA ILE A 150 14.32 5.01 14.53
C ILE A 150 14.22 4.21 13.22
N LEU A 151 13.16 4.39 12.42
CA LEU A 151 13.04 3.73 11.11
C LEU A 151 13.92 4.41 10.04
N GLY A 152 14.01 5.74 10.03
CA GLY A 152 14.59 6.51 8.94
C GLY A 152 16.10 6.38 8.78
N GLU A 153 16.83 6.19 9.88
CA GLU A 153 18.30 6.04 9.84
C GLU A 153 18.72 4.58 9.63
N ASN A 154 17.97 3.63 10.19
CA ASN A 154 18.31 2.21 10.13
C ASN A 154 17.71 1.45 8.93
N MET A 155 16.73 2.02 8.23
CA MET A 155 16.00 1.36 7.13
C MET A 155 16.19 2.08 5.78
N LYS A 156 17.44 2.38 5.40
CA LYS A 156 17.78 2.91 4.06
C LYS A 156 18.21 1.79 3.13
N CYS A 157 17.81 1.88 1.86
CA CYS A 157 18.29 1.00 0.80
C CYS A 157 19.79 1.28 0.55
N SER A 158 20.64 0.26 0.66
CA SER A 158 22.10 0.42 0.53
C SER A 158 22.58 0.82 -0.88
N PHE A 159 21.70 0.77 -1.88
CA PHE A 159 22.04 1.14 -3.26
C PHE A 159 21.75 2.61 -3.57
N CYS A 160 20.57 3.11 -3.19
CA CYS A 160 20.17 4.49 -3.47
C CYS A 160 20.29 5.41 -2.24
N MET A 161 20.60 4.86 -1.07
CA MET A 161 20.71 5.57 0.21
C MET A 161 19.44 6.31 0.63
N GLN A 162 18.30 5.96 0.04
CA GLN A 162 16.97 6.49 0.35
C GLN A 162 16.13 5.44 1.09
N LEU A 163 15.01 5.88 1.69
CA LEU A 163 13.97 4.96 2.17
C LEU A 163 13.52 4.06 1.00
N PRO A 164 13.54 2.72 1.18
CA PRO A 164 13.18 1.78 0.13
C PRO A 164 11.82 2.08 -0.51
N ASP A 165 11.79 2.17 -1.83
CA ASP A 165 10.54 2.19 -2.60
C ASP A 165 10.22 0.77 -3.07
N ARG A 166 8.99 0.30 -2.78
CA ARG A 166 8.58 -1.11 -2.94
C ARG A 166 9.65 -2.06 -2.38
N PRO A 167 9.89 -2.05 -1.05
CA PRO A 167 10.94 -2.83 -0.43
C PRO A 167 10.81 -4.33 -0.71
N VAL A 168 11.93 -4.96 -1.01
CA VAL A 168 12.13 -6.41 -0.99
C VAL A 168 12.97 -6.73 0.24
N THR A 169 12.49 -7.65 1.08
CA THR A 169 13.19 -8.12 2.27
C THR A 169 13.91 -9.42 1.94
N THR A 170 15.24 -9.38 1.96
CA THR A 170 16.08 -10.59 1.84
C THR A 170 15.93 -11.49 3.07
N PRO A 171 16.26 -12.81 2.99
CA PRO A 171 16.14 -13.72 4.13
C PRO A 171 16.97 -13.30 5.35
N CYS A 172 18.06 -12.56 5.12
CA CYS A 172 18.89 -11.97 6.15
C CYS A 172 18.30 -10.69 6.79
N GLY A 173 17.05 -10.33 6.48
CA GLY A 173 16.33 -9.19 7.04
C GLY A 173 16.66 -7.83 6.44
N HIS A 174 17.60 -7.75 5.49
CA HIS A 174 17.93 -6.49 4.82
C HIS A 174 16.90 -6.10 3.75
N ASN A 175 16.66 -4.79 3.62
CA ASN A 175 15.60 -4.23 2.79
C ASN A 175 16.19 -3.35 1.68
N PHE A 176 15.78 -3.62 0.44
CA PHE A 176 16.23 -2.88 -0.75
C PHE A 176 15.03 -2.45 -1.58
N CYS A 177 15.13 -1.37 -2.36
CA CYS A 177 14.10 -1.07 -3.36
C CYS A 177 14.01 -2.23 -4.35
N LEU A 178 12.80 -2.58 -4.81
CA LEU A 178 12.60 -3.61 -5.84
C LEU A 178 13.53 -3.42 -7.04
N LYS A 179 13.54 -2.21 -7.62
CA LYS A 179 14.39 -1.86 -8.77
C LYS A 179 15.89 -2.02 -8.49
N CYS A 180 16.32 -1.71 -7.26
CA CYS A 180 17.72 -1.84 -6.88
C CYS A 180 18.11 -3.30 -6.70
N PHE A 181 17.24 -4.09 -6.08
CA PHE A 181 17.41 -5.53 -5.93
C PHE A 181 17.47 -6.24 -7.28
N GLU A 182 16.50 -5.96 -8.17
CA GLU A 182 16.44 -6.52 -9.53
C GLU A 182 17.70 -6.20 -10.34
N LYS A 183 18.21 -4.96 -10.25
CA LYS A 183 19.48 -4.58 -10.89
C LYS A 183 20.65 -5.39 -10.36
N TRP A 184 20.69 -5.65 -9.05
CA TRP A 184 21.76 -6.40 -8.41
C TRP A 184 21.75 -7.88 -8.80
N VAL A 185 20.59 -8.54 -8.71
CA VAL A 185 20.46 -9.96 -9.12
C VAL A 185 20.60 -10.13 -10.63
N GLY A 186 20.19 -9.14 -11.42
CA GLY A 186 20.38 -9.09 -12.87
C GLY A 186 21.85 -9.04 -13.30
N GLN A 187 22.76 -8.62 -12.42
CA GLN A 187 24.22 -8.72 -12.63
C GLN A 187 24.79 -10.11 -12.29
N GLY A 188 23.93 -11.09 -12.00
CA GLY A 188 24.34 -12.43 -11.57
C GLY A 188 24.74 -12.52 -10.09
N LYS A 189 24.55 -11.45 -9.31
CA LYS A 189 24.89 -11.43 -7.89
C LYS A 189 23.78 -12.11 -7.07
N LYS A 190 24.09 -13.24 -6.43
CA LYS A 190 23.14 -13.98 -5.57
C LYS A 190 23.44 -13.81 -4.07
N THR A 191 23.97 -12.66 -3.68
CA THR A 191 24.32 -12.36 -2.28
C THR A 191 23.73 -11.01 -1.86
N CYS A 192 23.41 -10.85 -0.58
CA CYS A 192 22.93 -9.60 -0.04
C CYS A 192 24.00 -8.51 -0.15
N ALA A 193 23.66 -7.33 -0.68
CA ALA A 193 24.64 -6.26 -0.82
C ALA A 193 25.13 -5.69 0.52
N LYS A 194 24.42 -5.94 1.63
CA LYS A 194 24.78 -5.44 2.97
C LYS A 194 25.60 -6.43 3.79
N CYS A 195 25.15 -7.69 3.91
CA CYS A 195 25.84 -8.70 4.72
C CYS A 195 26.48 -9.84 3.92
N ARG A 196 26.34 -9.86 2.58
CA ARG A 196 26.84 -10.90 1.67
C ARG A 196 26.24 -12.29 1.82
N GLU A 197 25.22 -12.45 2.65
CA GLU A 197 24.47 -13.70 2.80
C GLU A 197 23.76 -14.11 1.51
N LEU A 198 23.60 -15.41 1.28
CA LEU A 198 23.04 -15.94 0.04
C LEU A 198 21.57 -15.54 -0.14
N ILE A 199 21.22 -15.16 -1.36
CA ILE A 199 19.85 -14.90 -1.79
C ILE A 199 19.37 -16.14 -2.56
N PRO A 200 18.27 -16.79 -2.14
CA PRO A 200 17.70 -17.94 -2.82
C PRO A 200 17.39 -17.63 -4.29
N SER A 201 17.67 -18.60 -5.18
CA SER A 201 17.47 -18.41 -6.63
C SER A 201 16.01 -18.07 -6.99
N LYS A 202 15.05 -18.66 -6.27
CA LYS A 202 13.62 -18.37 -6.42
C LYS A 202 13.27 -16.91 -6.11
N MET A 203 13.86 -16.35 -5.05
CA MET A 203 13.70 -14.93 -4.71
C MET A 203 14.38 -14.02 -5.72
N ALA A 204 15.55 -14.41 -6.23
CA ALA A 204 16.26 -13.65 -7.25
C ALA A 204 15.47 -13.57 -8.57
N SER A 205 14.77 -14.65 -8.95
CA SER A 205 13.90 -14.66 -10.14
C SER A 205 12.56 -13.99 -9.92
N GLN A 206 12.00 -14.09 -8.72
CA GLN A 206 10.68 -13.56 -8.38
C GLN A 206 10.72 -12.81 -7.04
N PRO A 207 11.27 -11.59 -7.01
CA PRO A 207 11.32 -10.78 -5.80
C PRO A 207 9.91 -10.37 -5.37
N ARG A 208 9.58 -10.66 -4.10
CA ARG A 208 8.31 -10.25 -3.49
C ARG A 208 8.48 -8.94 -2.73
N ILE A 209 7.47 -8.08 -2.83
CA ILE A 209 7.42 -6.80 -2.11
C ILE A 209 6.88 -7.04 -0.71
N ASN A 210 7.55 -6.48 0.29
CA ASN A 210 7.09 -6.47 1.66
C ASN A 210 6.04 -5.36 1.84
N SER A 211 4.75 -5.73 1.75
CA SER A 211 3.60 -4.82 1.87
C SER A 211 3.53 -4.15 3.24
N SER A 212 3.87 -4.87 4.32
CA SER A 212 3.92 -4.31 5.68
C SER A 212 4.93 -3.17 5.77
N LEU A 213 6.11 -3.34 5.16
CA LEU A 213 7.13 -2.30 5.13
C LEU A 213 6.73 -1.13 4.19
N VAL A 214 6.02 -1.40 3.09
CA VAL A 214 5.41 -0.33 2.27
C VAL A 214 4.45 0.52 3.11
N PHE A 215 3.58 -0.12 3.89
CA PHE A 215 2.60 0.55 4.74
C PHE A 215 3.30 1.38 5.84
N ALA A 216 4.25 0.78 6.54
CA ALA A 216 5.03 1.47 7.57
C ALA A 216 5.80 2.69 7.01
N ILE A 217 6.46 2.54 5.87
CA ILE A 217 7.16 3.66 5.21
C ILE A 217 6.18 4.76 4.78
N ARG A 218 4.97 4.39 4.31
CA ARG A 218 3.94 5.37 3.93
C ARG A 218 3.43 6.14 5.14
N MET A 219 3.10 5.45 6.24
CA MET A 219 2.67 6.09 7.49
C MET A 219 3.76 7.02 8.04
N ALA A 220 5.01 6.56 8.03
CA ALA A 220 6.14 7.36 8.47
C ALA A 220 6.30 8.61 7.58
N ARG A 221 6.15 8.51 6.26
CA ARG A 221 6.23 9.69 5.37
C ARG A 221 5.12 10.72 5.62
N THR A 222 3.90 10.29 5.94
CA THR A 222 2.79 11.20 6.25
C THR A 222 3.01 11.99 7.55
N SER A 223 3.72 11.40 8.53
CA SER A 223 4.10 12.09 9.77
C SER A 223 5.23 13.11 9.57
N LYS A 224 5.96 13.05 8.44
CA LYS A 224 7.00 14.03 8.09
C LYS A 224 6.46 15.22 7.28
N THR A 225 5.23 15.13 6.77
CA THR A 225 4.53 16.22 6.08
C THR A 225 3.76 17.16 7.01
N THR A 226 3.85 16.98 8.33
CA THR A 226 3.32 17.92 9.33
C THR A 226 4.32 19.00 9.75
N SER A 227 5.40 19.23 8.98
CA SER A 227 6.09 20.53 9.04
C SER A 227 5.29 21.55 8.21
N VAL A 228 4.45 22.33 8.90
CA VAL A 228 3.77 23.55 8.42
C VAL A 228 2.92 23.39 7.14
N GLU A 229 1.90 22.54 7.19
CA GLU A 229 0.64 22.86 6.52
C GLU A 229 -0.45 22.36 7.46
N ALA A 230 -1.33 23.28 7.90
CA ALA A 230 -2.55 22.97 8.63
C ALA A 230 -3.27 21.78 7.96
N PRO A 231 -4.11 21.00 8.68
CA PRO A 231 -4.92 19.95 8.04
C PRO A 231 -5.49 20.55 6.76
N ARG A 232 -5.23 19.92 5.61
CA ARG A 232 -5.77 20.39 4.34
C ARG A 232 -7.27 20.26 4.44
N VAL A 233 -7.90 21.30 4.97
CA VAL A 233 -9.33 21.50 4.95
C VAL A 233 -9.64 21.50 3.47
N ILE A 234 -10.21 20.40 2.99
CA ILE A 234 -10.76 20.34 1.65
C ILE A 234 -11.98 21.26 1.71
N HIS A 235 -11.78 22.54 1.42
CA HIS A 235 -12.86 23.48 1.25
C HIS A 235 -13.62 23.06 0.00
N TYR A 236 -14.72 22.34 0.20
CA TYR A 236 -15.68 22.11 -0.87
C TYR A 236 -16.32 23.45 -1.21
N VAL A 237 -16.00 23.98 -2.39
CA VAL A 237 -16.61 25.21 -2.90
C VAL A 237 -17.80 24.81 -3.75
N HIS A 238 -18.99 25.23 -3.35
CA HIS A 238 -20.20 25.00 -4.14
C HIS A 238 -20.11 25.75 -5.48
N ASN A 239 -20.76 25.21 -6.51
CA ASN A 239 -20.75 25.84 -7.82
C ASN A 239 -21.37 27.24 -7.80
N GLU A 240 -22.38 27.49 -6.94
CA GLU A 240 -22.97 28.83 -6.83
C GLU A 240 -22.01 29.90 -6.29
N ASP A 241 -21.00 29.48 -5.52
CA ASP A 241 -20.00 30.37 -4.90
C ASP A 241 -18.84 30.70 -5.84
N LEU A 242 -18.78 30.08 -7.02
CA LEU A 242 -17.77 30.39 -8.03
C LEU A 242 -18.13 31.68 -8.79
N PRO A 243 -17.14 32.48 -9.19
CA PRO A 243 -17.38 33.69 -9.98
C PRO A 243 -17.94 33.33 -11.36
N ASP A 244 -18.71 34.25 -11.95
CA ASP A 244 -19.29 34.06 -13.30
C ASP A 244 -18.24 34.01 -14.41
N ALA A 245 -17.06 34.57 -14.19
CA ALA A 245 -15.93 34.55 -15.12
C ALA A 245 -14.84 33.58 -14.69
N ALA A 246 -14.03 33.14 -15.66
CA ALA A 246 -12.80 32.40 -15.38
C ALA A 246 -11.85 33.22 -14.48
N PHE A 247 -11.19 32.53 -13.55
CA PHE A 247 -10.33 33.18 -12.55
C PHE A 247 -9.03 32.40 -12.34
N THR A 248 -7.96 33.11 -11.98
CA THR A 248 -6.67 32.52 -11.64
C THR A 248 -6.56 32.37 -10.13
N THR A 249 -6.01 31.25 -9.66
CA THR A 249 -5.66 31.06 -8.25
C THR A 249 -4.25 31.59 -7.98
N ASP A 250 -3.91 31.92 -6.74
CA ASP A 250 -2.55 32.35 -6.33
C ASP A 250 -1.43 31.34 -6.68
N ARG A 251 -1.80 30.07 -6.88
CA ARG A 251 -0.88 29.01 -7.34
C ARG A 251 -0.53 29.10 -8.84
N ALA A 252 -1.19 29.96 -9.62
CA ALA A 252 -0.98 30.05 -11.06
C ALA A 252 0.39 30.67 -11.38
N VAL A 253 1.28 29.87 -11.98
CA VAL A 253 2.68 30.26 -12.26
C VAL A 253 2.82 31.12 -13.52
N ARG A 254 1.88 31.02 -14.47
CA ARG A 254 1.89 31.82 -15.70
C ARG A 254 0.72 32.78 -15.72
N ALA A 255 0.98 34.00 -16.18
CA ALA A 255 -0.04 35.01 -16.43
C ALA A 255 -1.02 34.58 -17.52
N GLY A 256 -2.24 35.13 -17.48
CA GLY A 256 -3.31 34.87 -18.45
C GLY A 256 -4.16 33.63 -18.12
N LYS A 257 -5.11 33.32 -19.02
CA LYS A 257 -6.13 32.28 -18.82
C LYS A 257 -5.61 30.83 -18.97
N ALA A 258 -4.32 30.62 -19.27
CA ALA A 258 -3.75 29.29 -19.52
C ALA A 258 -3.78 28.36 -18.29
N ASN A 259 -3.65 28.94 -17.09
CA ASN A 259 -3.76 28.21 -15.81
C ASN A 259 -4.98 28.66 -15.00
N ALA A 260 -5.96 29.31 -15.63
CA ALA A 260 -7.18 29.74 -14.97
C ALA A 260 -8.14 28.57 -14.76
N LYS A 261 -8.91 28.62 -13.66
CA LYS A 261 -10.05 27.74 -13.43
C LYS A 261 -11.26 28.34 -14.15
N SER A 262 -12.14 27.48 -14.68
CA SER A 262 -13.46 27.94 -15.13
C SER A 262 -14.23 28.53 -13.94
N GLY A 263 -15.05 29.55 -14.23
CA GLY A 263 -16.01 30.06 -13.26
C GLY A 263 -17.15 29.08 -12.99
N LYS A 264 -18.24 29.60 -12.45
CA LYS A 264 -19.49 28.89 -12.22
C LYS A 264 -20.01 28.22 -13.49
N ILE A 265 -20.44 26.97 -13.37
CA ILE A 265 -21.17 26.25 -14.41
C ILE A 265 -22.63 26.74 -14.39
N PHE A 266 -23.14 27.19 -15.54
CA PHE A 266 -24.49 27.74 -15.68
C PHE A 266 -25.55 26.68 -15.97
N VAL A 267 -25.13 25.52 -16.44
CA VAL A 267 -26.01 24.41 -16.81
C VAL A 267 -26.03 23.33 -15.72
N THR A 268 -27.14 22.62 -15.59
CA THR A 268 -27.32 21.55 -14.60
C THR A 268 -27.08 20.14 -15.15
N ILE A 269 -26.62 20.03 -16.40
CA ILE A 269 -26.29 18.74 -17.01
C ILE A 269 -25.15 18.03 -16.28
N ALA A 270 -25.20 16.70 -16.26
CA ALA A 270 -24.11 15.87 -15.76
C ALA A 270 -22.88 15.96 -16.68
N HIS A 271 -21.70 15.65 -16.14
CA HIS A 271 -20.44 15.76 -16.87
C HIS A 271 -20.29 14.72 -18.00
N ASP A 272 -21.09 13.66 -17.94
CA ASP A 272 -21.25 12.60 -18.93
C ASP A 272 -22.50 12.76 -19.80
N HIS A 273 -23.19 13.90 -19.71
CA HIS A 273 -24.37 14.19 -20.52
C HIS A 273 -24.00 14.25 -22.01
N LEU A 274 -24.58 13.34 -22.79
CA LEU A 274 -24.45 13.28 -24.24
C LEU A 274 -25.79 13.65 -24.88
N GLY A 275 -25.94 14.90 -25.29
CA GLY A 275 -27.16 15.37 -25.93
C GLY A 275 -27.28 16.90 -25.96
N PRO A 276 -28.34 17.43 -26.58
CA PRO A 276 -28.61 18.86 -26.56
C PRO A 276 -28.89 19.34 -25.14
N ILE A 277 -28.48 20.57 -24.84
CA ILE A 277 -28.74 21.24 -23.56
C ILE A 277 -29.98 22.10 -23.77
N THR A 278 -31.15 21.57 -23.41
CA THR A 278 -32.45 22.24 -23.57
C THR A 278 -32.68 23.30 -22.47
N PRO A 279 -33.71 24.15 -22.61
CA PRO A 279 -34.13 25.12 -21.59
C PRO A 279 -34.24 24.60 -20.15
N GLU A 280 -34.53 23.31 -19.98
CA GLU A 280 -34.68 22.66 -18.68
C GLU A 280 -33.38 22.59 -17.89
N TYR A 281 -32.24 22.54 -18.59
CA TYR A 281 -30.91 22.48 -17.98
C TYR A 281 -30.26 23.85 -17.79
N ASP A 282 -30.95 24.92 -18.16
CA ASP A 282 -30.51 26.31 -18.04
C ASP A 282 -31.47 27.05 -17.10
N PRO A 283 -31.23 26.95 -15.77
CA PRO A 283 -32.17 27.48 -14.77
C PRO A 283 -32.31 29.00 -14.81
N VAL A 284 -31.34 29.70 -15.39
CA VAL A 284 -31.30 31.17 -15.38
C VAL A 284 -31.91 31.75 -16.65
N ARG A 285 -31.43 31.38 -17.85
CA ARG A 285 -31.94 31.96 -19.10
C ARG A 285 -33.13 31.19 -19.65
N LYS A 286 -33.31 29.93 -19.25
CA LYS A 286 -34.37 29.03 -19.76
C LYS A 286 -34.38 28.96 -21.29
N MET A 287 -33.19 28.98 -21.89
CA MET A 287 -33.01 28.86 -23.34
C MET A 287 -32.26 27.57 -23.70
N GLY A 288 -31.34 27.14 -22.83
CA GLY A 288 -30.41 26.08 -23.16
C GLY A 288 -29.28 26.60 -24.05
N VAL A 289 -28.54 25.67 -24.66
CA VAL A 289 -27.45 25.99 -25.60
C VAL A 289 -27.94 25.75 -27.02
N LEU A 290 -27.88 26.80 -27.85
CA LEU A 290 -28.38 26.80 -29.21
C LEU A 290 -27.26 26.62 -30.24
N VAL A 291 -27.61 26.06 -31.39
CA VAL A 291 -26.68 25.96 -32.52
C VAL A 291 -26.37 27.37 -33.01
N GLY A 292 -25.08 27.73 -33.02
CA GLY A 292 -24.60 29.06 -33.40
C GLY A 292 -24.20 29.94 -32.22
N ASP A 293 -24.46 29.52 -30.98
CA ASP A 293 -23.94 30.22 -29.81
C ASP A 293 -22.40 30.25 -29.84
N CYS A 294 -21.85 31.42 -29.53
CA CYS A 294 -20.42 31.68 -29.51
C CYS A 294 -20.01 32.18 -28.13
N TRP A 295 -18.86 31.71 -27.64
CA TRP A 295 -18.27 32.14 -26.37
C TRP A 295 -16.88 32.71 -26.59
N GLU A 296 -16.47 33.61 -25.70
CA GLU A 296 -15.21 34.33 -25.79
C GLU A 296 -13.99 33.39 -25.75
N ASP A 297 -14.05 32.32 -24.96
CA ASP A 297 -12.96 31.37 -24.79
C ASP A 297 -13.43 29.96 -24.39
N ARG A 298 -12.47 29.03 -24.32
CA ARG A 298 -12.72 27.63 -23.93
C ARG A 298 -13.29 27.48 -22.52
N LEU A 299 -12.93 28.36 -21.57
CA LEU A 299 -13.42 28.29 -20.20
C LEU A 299 -14.89 28.70 -20.15
N ALA A 300 -15.28 29.72 -20.91
CA ALA A 300 -16.68 30.10 -21.11
C ALA A 300 -17.49 28.98 -21.78
N CYS A 301 -16.96 28.31 -22.81
CA CYS A 301 -17.61 27.13 -23.39
C CYS A 301 -17.85 26.01 -22.35
N ARG A 302 -16.88 25.81 -21.44
CA ARG A 302 -16.98 24.80 -20.39
C ARG A 302 -18.08 25.14 -19.36
N GLN A 303 -18.29 26.41 -19.04
CA GLN A 303 -19.34 26.84 -18.11
C GLN A 303 -20.75 26.52 -18.62
N TRP A 304 -20.90 26.38 -19.94
CA TRP A 304 -22.15 25.98 -20.60
C TRP A 304 -22.19 24.50 -20.97
N GLY A 305 -21.22 23.69 -20.53
CA GLY A 305 -21.19 22.25 -20.79
C GLY A 305 -20.98 21.85 -22.25
N ALA A 306 -20.68 22.81 -23.14
CA ALA A 306 -20.42 22.57 -24.55
C ALA A 306 -19.09 21.83 -24.79
N HIS A 307 -18.15 21.89 -23.83
CA HIS A 307 -16.82 21.30 -23.97
C HIS A 307 -16.28 20.76 -22.63
N PHE A 308 -16.92 19.72 -22.08
CA PHE A 308 -16.37 19.01 -20.92
C PHE A 308 -15.14 18.16 -21.29
N PRO A 309 -14.02 18.25 -20.55
CA PRO A 309 -12.90 17.33 -20.73
C PRO A 309 -13.35 15.89 -20.49
N HIS A 310 -12.94 14.96 -21.33
CA HIS A 310 -13.23 13.54 -21.07
C HIS A 310 -12.55 13.09 -19.77
N VAL A 311 -13.32 12.49 -18.86
CA VAL A 311 -12.77 11.89 -17.63
C VAL A 311 -12.31 10.49 -17.99
N SER A 312 -11.02 10.29 -18.18
CA SER A 312 -10.44 8.94 -18.33
C SER A 312 -10.58 8.19 -17.01
N GLY A 313 -11.38 7.11 -17.01
CA GLY A 313 -11.49 6.16 -15.91
C GLY A 313 -10.25 5.28 -15.74
#